data_AF-A0A922SK57-F1
#
_entry.id   AF-A0A922SK57-F1
#
_cell.length_a   1.000
_cell.length_b   1.000
_cell.length_c   1.000
_cell.angle_alpha   90.00
_cell.angle_beta   90.00
_cell.angle_gamma   90.00
#
_symmetry.space_group_name_H-M   'P 1'
#
loop_
_entity.id
_entity.type
_entity.pdbx_description
1 polymer ?
#
loop_
_entity_poly.entity_id
_entity_poly.type
_entity_poly.pdbx_seq_one_letter_code
_entity_poly.pdbx_strand_id
1 'polypeptide(L)'
;MFAGVSPVFSYSDPVAPVPCAAPARPWQRASTCLVKDLQRDGLQTLPDYVPVCKVVIELGHSGKWPGDIHAFRCLKAAFYLQLAERLNKQYGNACQAYNTHVDVLRDGITFRLEISHPKEITLLRRNIENGVVKFRDTEESFQLQCDTVLLPRLRGALHG
;
A
#
# COMPACT_ATOMS: atom_id res chain seq x y z
N MET A 1 -8.44 -12.04 -4.53
CA MET A 1 -9.42 -11.00 -4.90
C MET A 1 -8.73 -9.65 -4.92
N PHE A 2 -9.15 -8.69 -5.75
CA PHE A 2 -8.63 -7.31 -5.75
C PHE A 2 -9.80 -6.35 -5.48
N ALA A 3 -9.62 -5.40 -4.56
CA ALA A 3 -10.63 -4.40 -4.23
C ALA A 3 -10.02 -3.01 -4.09
N GLY A 4 -10.54 -2.04 -4.85
CA GLY A 4 -10.16 -0.63 -4.73
C GLY A 4 -10.78 0.01 -3.49
N VAL A 5 -9.97 0.62 -2.63
CA VAL A 5 -10.45 1.23 -1.37
C VAL A 5 -10.41 2.76 -1.36
N SER A 6 -9.61 3.37 -2.26
CA SER A 6 -9.56 4.82 -2.40
C SER A 6 -10.91 5.43 -2.86
N PRO A 7 -11.23 6.68 -2.45
CA PRO A 7 -12.45 7.38 -2.84
C PRO A 7 -12.71 7.45 -4.34
N VAL A 8 -11.65 7.55 -5.15
CA VAL A 8 -11.71 7.55 -6.62
C VAL A 8 -12.49 6.37 -7.18
N PHE A 9 -12.42 5.19 -6.55
CA PHE A 9 -13.14 3.98 -7.00
C PHE A 9 -14.64 4.00 -6.66
N SER A 10 -15.14 5.10 -6.11
CA SER A 10 -16.55 5.30 -5.78
C SER A 10 -17.02 6.72 -6.13
N TYR A 11 -16.27 7.41 -7.02
CA TYR A 11 -16.56 8.77 -7.47
C TYR A 11 -16.77 9.80 -6.33
N SER A 12 -16.18 9.54 -5.16
CA SER A 12 -16.31 10.38 -3.97
C SER A 12 -15.05 11.20 -3.68
N ASP A 13 -14.06 11.15 -4.59
CA ASP A 13 -12.90 12.02 -4.53
C ASP A 13 -13.24 13.38 -5.18
N PRO A 14 -13.10 14.52 -4.48
CA PRO A 14 -13.34 15.83 -5.09
C PRO A 14 -12.35 16.15 -6.22
N VAL A 15 -11.18 15.50 -6.24
CA VAL A 15 -10.14 15.71 -7.26
C VAL A 15 -9.77 14.37 -7.86
N ALA A 16 -10.07 14.19 -9.15
CA ALA A 16 -9.67 12.98 -9.86
C ALA A 16 -8.14 12.85 -9.90
N PRO A 17 -7.58 11.63 -9.84
CA PRO A 17 -6.14 11.44 -9.96
C PRO A 17 -5.69 11.87 -11.35
N VAL A 18 -4.94 12.97 -11.40
CA VAL A 18 -4.34 13.47 -12.64
C VAL A 18 -3.06 12.67 -12.91
N PRO A 19 -2.89 12.13 -14.13
CA PRO A 19 -1.65 11.46 -14.52
C PRO A 19 -0.45 12.40 -14.32
N CYS A 20 0.47 12.00 -13.45
CA CYS A 20 1.73 12.69 -13.23
C CYS A 20 2.86 11.87 -13.83
N ALA A 21 3.52 12.40 -14.85
CA ALA A 21 4.72 11.78 -15.38
C ALA A 21 5.82 11.77 -14.32
N ALA A 22 6.58 10.67 -14.23
CA ALA A 22 7.78 10.66 -13.41
C ALA A 22 8.76 11.71 -13.96
N PRO A 23 9.32 12.60 -13.13
CA PRO A 23 10.32 13.55 -13.59
C PRO A 23 11.53 12.78 -14.14
N ALA A 24 12.01 13.16 -15.34
CA ALA A 24 13.04 12.43 -16.07
C ALA A 24 14.37 12.29 -15.30
N ARG A 25 14.70 13.26 -14.42
CA ARG A 25 15.87 13.26 -13.55
C ARG A 25 15.55 13.98 -12.24
N PRO A 26 14.92 13.32 -11.25
CA PRO A 26 14.53 13.97 -10.01
C PRO A 26 15.74 14.28 -9.11
N TRP A 27 16.82 13.53 -9.26
CA TRP A 27 17.98 13.58 -8.38
C TRP A 27 19.17 14.13 -9.15
N GLN A 28 19.74 15.23 -8.67
CA GLN A 28 21.03 15.74 -9.11
C GLN A 28 22.09 15.45 -8.06
N ARG A 29 23.31 15.18 -8.52
CA ARG A 29 24.43 14.92 -7.62
C ARG A 29 25.02 16.26 -7.16
N ALA A 30 24.80 16.61 -5.90
CA ALA A 30 25.55 17.66 -5.22
C ALA A 30 26.91 17.13 -4.74
N SER A 31 27.71 17.98 -4.10
CA SER A 31 29.07 17.65 -3.66
C SER A 31 29.15 16.40 -2.78
N THR A 32 28.15 16.16 -1.92
CA THR A 32 28.16 15.04 -0.96
C THR A 32 26.86 14.23 -0.92
N CYS A 33 25.81 14.65 -1.62
CA CYS A 33 24.49 13.99 -1.57
C CYS A 33 23.73 14.11 -2.90
N LEU A 34 22.69 13.30 -3.06
CA LEU A 34 21.70 13.50 -4.11
C LEU A 34 20.69 14.54 -3.63
N VAL A 35 20.64 15.69 -4.29
CA VAL A 35 19.66 16.75 -4.02
C VAL A 35 18.54 16.66 -5.04
N LYS A 36 17.31 16.76 -4.55
CA LYS A 36 16.12 16.89 -5.38
C LYS A 36 15.92 18.37 -5.69
N ASP A 37 16.71 18.92 -6.61
CA ASP A 37 16.58 20.32 -7.02
C ASP A 37 15.34 20.48 -7.92
N LEU A 38 14.23 20.84 -7.29
CA LEU A 38 13.00 21.23 -7.98
C LEU A 38 13.03 22.75 -8.18
N GLN A 39 13.87 23.21 -9.10
CA GLN A 39 13.80 24.59 -9.58
C GLN A 39 13.00 24.64 -10.89
N ARG A 40 11.90 25.39 -10.89
CA ARG A 40 11.23 25.83 -12.12
C ARG A 40 11.45 27.33 -12.24
N ASP A 41 11.99 27.78 -13.37
CA ASP A 41 12.25 29.20 -13.67
C ASP A 41 13.07 29.95 -12.59
N GLY A 42 14.04 29.27 -11.97
CA GLY A 42 14.94 29.88 -10.96
C GLY A 42 14.36 29.97 -9.54
N LEU A 43 13.11 29.54 -9.32
CA LEU A 43 12.48 29.50 -8.01
C LEU A 43 12.43 28.06 -7.47
N GLN A 44 12.65 27.90 -6.16
CA GLN A 44 12.39 26.63 -5.48
C GLN A 44 10.90 26.33 -5.55
N THR A 45 10.56 25.17 -6.08
CA THR A 45 9.18 24.69 -6.20
C THR A 45 8.99 23.44 -5.35
N LEU A 46 7.79 23.31 -4.79
CA LEU A 46 7.41 22.09 -4.10
C LEU A 46 7.10 20.99 -5.12
N PRO A 47 7.33 19.71 -4.79
CA PRO A 47 6.87 18.61 -5.62
C PRO A 47 5.35 18.67 -5.79
N ASP A 48 4.87 18.42 -7.00
CA ASP A 48 3.44 18.30 -7.26
C ASP A 48 2.86 17.14 -6.42
N TYR A 49 1.65 17.33 -5.87
CA TYR A 49 0.95 16.28 -5.13
C TYR A 49 0.53 15.17 -6.09
N VAL A 50 0.99 13.94 -5.82
CA VAL A 50 0.62 12.75 -6.61
C VAL A 50 -0.34 11.91 -5.78
N PRO A 51 -1.63 11.82 -6.17
CA PRO A 51 -2.60 10.99 -5.47
C PRO A 51 -2.28 9.51 -5.64
N VAL A 52 -2.59 8.73 -4.59
CA VAL A 52 -2.33 7.29 -4.54
C VAL A 52 -3.63 6.52 -4.51
N CYS A 53 -3.82 5.64 -5.48
CA CYS A 53 -4.97 4.74 -5.59
C CYS A 53 -4.68 3.45 -4.81
N LYS A 54 -5.23 3.34 -3.61
CA LYS A 54 -5.06 2.16 -2.74
C LYS A 54 -5.95 1.01 -3.20
N VAL A 55 -5.34 -0.17 -3.30
CA VAL A 55 -5.97 -1.44 -3.68
C VAL A 55 -5.55 -2.52 -2.70
N VAL A 56 -6.55 -3.22 -2.17
CA VAL A 56 -6.36 -4.35 -1.28
C VAL A 56 -6.38 -5.65 -2.09
N ILE A 57 -5.42 -6.52 -1.81
CA ILE A 57 -5.24 -7.82 -2.46
C ILE A 57 -5.45 -8.91 -1.42
N GLU A 58 -6.42 -9.77 -1.64
CA GLU A 58 -6.58 -11.00 -0.86
C GLU A 58 -5.90 -12.15 -1.58
N LEU A 59 -4.92 -12.75 -0.92
CA LEU A 59 -4.27 -13.97 -1.36
C LEU A 59 -5.16 -15.18 -1.08
N GLY A 60 -4.98 -16.26 -1.84
CA GLY A 60 -5.72 -17.51 -1.62
C GLY A 60 -5.51 -18.06 -0.20
N HIS A 61 -6.51 -18.77 0.32
CA HIS A 61 -6.45 -19.40 1.63
C HIS A 61 -5.29 -20.41 1.69
N SER A 62 -4.29 -20.12 2.50
CA SER A 62 -3.13 -20.99 2.74
C SER A 62 -2.95 -21.21 4.24
N GLY A 63 -2.70 -22.46 4.65
CA GLY A 63 -2.40 -22.78 6.05
C GLY A 63 -0.99 -22.38 6.50
N LYS A 64 -0.12 -21.96 5.57
CA LYS A 64 1.33 -21.77 5.83
C LYS A 64 1.71 -20.42 6.45
N TRP A 65 0.73 -19.58 6.78
CA TRP A 65 1.02 -18.28 7.41
C TRP A 65 1.55 -18.47 8.84
N PRO A 66 2.60 -17.76 9.26
CA PRO A 66 3.12 -17.82 10.63
C PRO A 66 2.06 -17.44 11.69
N GLY A 67 2.21 -17.98 12.89
CA GLY A 67 1.38 -17.64 14.06
C GLY A 67 1.93 -16.50 14.92
N ASP A 68 3.08 -15.95 14.54
CA ASP A 68 3.70 -14.77 15.15
C ASP A 68 3.54 -13.57 14.22
N ILE A 69 3.26 -12.38 14.77
CA ILE A 69 2.94 -11.18 14.00
C ILE A 69 4.16 -10.65 13.23
N HIS A 70 5.37 -10.74 13.80
CA HIS A 70 6.57 -10.28 13.13
C HIS A 70 6.94 -11.21 11.96
N ALA A 71 6.91 -12.53 12.20
CA ALA A 71 7.12 -13.51 11.14
C ALA A 71 6.06 -13.38 10.03
N PHE A 72 4.81 -13.12 10.40
CA PHE A 72 3.72 -12.87 9.44
C PHE A 72 4.03 -11.66 8.54
N ARG A 73 4.44 -10.53 9.14
CA ARG A 73 4.81 -9.30 8.40
C ARG A 73 6.05 -9.47 7.54
N CYS A 74 7.05 -10.21 8.01
CA CYS A 74 8.23 -10.56 7.20
C CYS A 74 7.84 -11.37 5.96
N LEU A 75 6.95 -12.36 6.11
CA LEU A 75 6.45 -13.15 4.98
C LEU A 75 5.64 -12.27 4.01
N LYS A 76 4.80 -11.36 4.53
CA LYS A 76 4.05 -10.39 3.73
C LYS A 76 4.99 -9.47 2.92
N ALA A 77 6.07 -8.99 3.53
CA ALA A 77 7.10 -8.21 2.83
C ALA A 77 7.82 -9.02 1.74
N ALA A 78 8.09 -10.30 1.97
CA ALA A 78 8.65 -11.18 0.94
C ALA A 78 7.72 -11.33 -0.27
N PHE A 79 6.39 -11.42 -0.05
CA PHE A 79 5.42 -11.39 -1.13
C PHE A 79 5.43 -10.07 -1.90
N TYR A 80 5.55 -8.94 -1.21
CA TYR A 80 5.67 -7.63 -1.87
C TYR A 80 6.90 -7.52 -2.77
N LEU A 81 8.05 -8.02 -2.33
CA LEU A 81 9.27 -8.07 -3.14
C LEU A 81 9.04 -8.89 -4.42
N GLN A 82 8.49 -10.10 -4.29
CA GLN A 82 8.22 -10.94 -5.46
C GLN A 82 7.16 -10.34 -6.39
N LEU A 83 6.13 -9.70 -5.84
CA LEU A 83 5.09 -9.04 -6.62
C LEU A 83 5.68 -7.88 -7.44
N ALA A 84 6.47 -7.01 -6.81
CA ALA A 84 7.12 -5.90 -7.50
C ALA A 84 8.09 -6.40 -8.60
N GLU A 85 8.87 -7.43 -8.31
CA GLU A 85 9.79 -8.03 -9.28
C GLU A 85 9.04 -8.61 -10.49
N ARG A 86 7.94 -9.33 -10.26
CA ARG A 86 7.12 -9.91 -11.33
C ARG A 86 6.44 -8.84 -12.17
N LEU A 87 5.87 -7.81 -11.53
CA LEU A 87 5.21 -6.71 -12.23
C LEU A 87 6.18 -5.93 -13.12
N ASN A 88 7.38 -5.68 -12.62
CA ASN A 88 8.44 -5.02 -13.39
C ASN A 88 8.87 -5.92 -14.57
N LYS A 89 9.19 -7.20 -14.32
CA LYS A 89 9.65 -8.13 -15.37
C LYS A 89 8.63 -8.39 -16.48
N GLN A 90 7.35 -8.51 -16.15
CA GLN A 90 6.32 -8.89 -17.11
C GLN A 90 5.70 -7.70 -17.86
N TYR A 91 5.56 -6.57 -17.18
CA TYR A 91 4.81 -5.43 -17.72
C TYR A 91 5.66 -4.17 -17.89
N GLY A 92 6.93 -4.18 -17.47
CA GLY A 92 7.82 -3.02 -17.53
C GLY A 92 7.40 -1.88 -16.61
N ASN A 93 6.49 -2.13 -15.66
CA ASN A 93 6.00 -1.10 -14.74
C ASN A 93 7.10 -0.70 -13.75
N ALA A 94 7.18 0.60 -13.45
CA ALA A 94 7.98 1.07 -12.33
C ALA A 94 7.28 0.67 -11.02
N CYS A 95 7.89 -0.28 -10.30
CA CYS A 95 7.36 -0.80 -9.05
C CYS A 95 8.37 -0.62 -7.92
N GLN A 96 7.91 -0.18 -6.76
CA GLN A 96 8.69 -0.07 -5.54
C GLN A 96 8.01 -0.88 -4.42
N ALA A 97 8.72 -1.90 -3.92
CA ALA A 97 8.25 -2.67 -2.78
C ALA A 97 8.65 -2.00 -1.46
N TYR A 98 7.75 -2.05 -0.49
CA TYR A 98 7.94 -1.68 0.91
C TYR A 98 7.56 -2.85 1.81
N ASN A 99 7.81 -2.72 3.11
CA ASN A 99 7.42 -3.72 4.11
C ASN A 99 5.90 -3.86 4.26
N THR A 100 5.13 -2.81 3.99
CA THR A 100 3.67 -2.77 4.18
C THR A 100 2.86 -2.80 2.89
N HIS A 101 3.45 -2.46 1.74
CA HIS A 101 2.75 -2.33 0.46
C HIS A 101 3.72 -2.38 -0.73
N VAL A 102 3.18 -2.39 -1.95
CA VAL A 102 3.93 -2.14 -3.20
C VAL A 102 3.30 -0.96 -3.91
N ASP A 103 4.10 0.05 -4.25
CA ASP A 103 3.66 1.14 -5.11
C ASP A 103 4.00 0.81 -6.58
N VAL A 104 3.02 0.97 -7.46
CA VAL A 104 3.10 0.69 -8.89
C VAL A 104 2.71 1.94 -9.65
N LEU A 105 3.63 2.51 -10.42
CA LEU A 105 3.32 3.60 -11.33
C LEU A 105 2.91 3.03 -12.69
N ARG A 106 1.69 3.35 -13.11
CA ARG A 106 1.15 2.94 -14.41
C ARG A 106 0.36 4.08 -15.04
N ASP A 107 0.69 4.42 -16.28
CA ASP A 107 0.02 5.48 -17.05
C ASP A 107 -0.04 6.83 -16.30
N GLY A 108 1.01 7.14 -15.53
CA GLY A 108 1.10 8.35 -14.71
C GLY A 108 0.28 8.31 -13.41
N ILE A 109 -0.39 7.21 -13.10
CA ILE A 109 -1.17 7.02 -11.87
C ILE A 109 -0.42 6.08 -10.93
N THR A 110 -0.36 6.44 -9.66
CA THR A 110 0.27 5.60 -8.63
C THR A 110 -0.77 4.73 -7.96
N PHE A 111 -0.57 3.41 -8.02
CA PHE A 111 -1.38 2.42 -7.32
C PHE A 111 -0.61 1.84 -6.15
N ARG A 112 -1.23 1.83 -4.97
CA ARG A 112 -0.68 1.19 -3.78
C ARG A 112 -1.37 -0.13 -3.54
N LEU A 113 -0.62 -1.21 -3.65
CA LEU A 113 -1.08 -2.58 -3.48
C LEU A 113 -0.77 -3.07 -2.06
N GLU A 114 -1.81 -3.40 -1.30
CA GLU A 114 -1.69 -3.90 0.07
C GLU A 114 -2.30 -5.30 0.18
N ILE A 115 -1.55 -6.28 0.66
CA ILE A 115 -2.05 -7.62 0.93
C ILE A 115 -2.92 -7.58 2.19
N SER A 116 -4.12 -8.11 2.12
CA SER A 116 -4.98 -8.37 3.28
C SER A 116 -5.02 -9.86 3.57
N HIS A 117 -5.04 -10.19 4.87
CA HIS A 117 -5.28 -11.54 5.32
C HIS A 117 -5.97 -11.55 6.70
N PRO A 118 -7.11 -12.25 6.89
CA PRO A 118 -7.86 -12.24 8.15
C PRO A 118 -7.05 -12.64 9.38
N LYS A 119 -6.08 -13.56 9.20
CA LYS A 119 -5.18 -14.00 10.28
C LYS A 119 -4.37 -12.85 10.89
N GLU A 120 -4.03 -11.81 10.13
CA GLU A 120 -3.27 -10.66 10.66
C GLU A 120 -4.08 -9.92 11.73
N ILE A 121 -5.38 -9.70 11.48
CA ILE A 121 -6.31 -9.10 12.45
C ILE A 121 -6.41 -9.98 13.70
N THR A 122 -6.55 -11.30 13.53
CA THR A 122 -6.61 -12.25 14.65
C THR A 122 -5.34 -12.25 15.49
N LEU A 123 -4.16 -12.14 14.86
CA LEU A 123 -2.88 -12.05 15.56
C LEU A 123 -2.72 -10.74 16.32
N LEU A 124 -3.16 -9.61 15.74
CA LEU A 124 -3.12 -8.30 16.40
C LEU A 124 -4.06 -8.21 17.61
N ARG A 125 -5.18 -8.95 17.58
CA ARG A 125 -6.11 -9.06 18.71
C ARG A 125 -5.59 -9.94 19.84
N ARG A 126 -4.63 -10.83 19.55
CA ARG A 126 -4.14 -11.81 20.50
C ARG A 126 -3.23 -11.13 21.52
N ASN A 127 -3.65 -11.12 22.77
CA ASN A 127 -2.85 -10.67 23.91
C ASN A 127 -2.67 -11.80 24.92
N ILE A 128 -1.48 -11.95 25.50
CA ILE A 128 -1.19 -12.96 26.52
C ILE A 128 -1.09 -12.25 27.86
N GLU A 129 -2.12 -12.37 28.69
CA GLU A 129 -2.13 -11.84 30.05
C GLU A 129 -2.05 -13.00 31.04
N ASN A 130 -1.01 -13.04 31.87
CA ASN A 130 -0.81 -14.08 32.89
C ASN A 130 -0.87 -15.52 32.35
N GLY A 131 -0.38 -15.76 31.13
CA GLY A 131 -0.41 -17.07 30.48
C GLY A 131 -1.75 -17.45 29.83
N VAL A 132 -2.78 -16.61 29.95
CA VAL A 132 -4.08 -16.79 29.29
C VAL A 132 -4.14 -15.95 28.02
N VAL A 133 -4.49 -16.59 26.90
CA VAL A 133 -4.73 -15.88 25.65
C VAL A 133 -6.07 -15.17 25.72
N LYS A 134 -6.05 -13.84 25.68
CA LYS A 134 -7.23 -12.99 25.55
C LYS A 134 -7.26 -12.36 24.16
N PHE A 135 -8.45 -12.22 23.60
CA PHE A 135 -8.65 -11.47 22.36
C PHE A 135 -9.22 -10.11 22.70
N ARG A 136 -8.46 -9.06 22.43
CA ARG A 136 -8.86 -7.67 22.66
C ARG A 136 -8.55 -6.86 21.42
N ASP A 137 -9.51 -6.04 21.01
CA ASP A 137 -9.29 -5.09 19.93
C ASP A 137 -8.25 -4.04 20.35
N THR A 138 -7.20 -3.95 19.55
CA THR A 138 -6.22 -2.86 19.57
C THR A 138 -6.57 -1.86 18.48
N GLU A 139 -6.11 -0.61 18.64
CA GLU A 139 -6.29 0.43 17.61
C GLU A 139 -5.78 -0.04 16.23
N GLU A 140 -4.62 -0.69 16.20
CA GLU A 140 -4.04 -1.25 14.98
C GLU A 140 -4.91 -2.34 14.36
N SER A 141 -5.48 -3.25 15.18
CA SER A 141 -6.38 -4.29 14.69
C SER A 141 -7.69 -3.72 14.12
N PHE A 142 -8.20 -2.65 14.74
CA PHE A 142 -9.40 -1.97 14.31
C PHE A 142 -9.19 -1.25 12.97
N GLN A 143 -8.11 -0.46 12.88
CA GLN A 143 -7.73 0.22 11.64
C GLN A 143 -7.51 -0.77 10.49
N LEU A 144 -6.80 -1.87 10.75
CA LEU A 144 -6.58 -2.91 9.74
C LEU A 144 -7.92 -3.52 9.28
N GLN A 145 -8.84 -3.79 10.20
CA GLN A 145 -10.17 -4.30 9.84
C GLN A 145 -10.99 -3.29 9.04
N CYS A 146 -10.95 -2.01 9.42
CA CYS A 146 -11.60 -0.94 8.68
C CYS A 146 -11.08 -0.89 7.24
N ASP A 147 -9.75 -0.84 7.07
CA ASP A 147 -9.13 -0.64 5.77
C ASP A 147 -9.26 -1.85 4.85
N THR A 148 -9.19 -3.06 5.40
CA THR A 148 -9.10 -4.29 4.60
C THR A 148 -10.40 -5.06 4.47
N VAL A 149 -11.39 -4.82 5.34
CA VAL A 149 -12.68 -5.55 5.33
C VAL A 149 -13.85 -4.61 5.11
N LEU A 150 -13.92 -3.50 5.84
CA LEU A 150 -15.08 -2.60 5.79
C LEU A 150 -15.02 -1.67 4.57
N LEU A 151 -13.87 -1.04 4.30
CA LEU A 151 -13.71 -0.13 3.16
C LEU A 151 -14.00 -0.80 1.81
N PRO A 152 -13.51 -2.02 1.50
CA PRO A 152 -13.89 -2.70 0.26
C PRO A 152 -15.40 -2.87 0.09
N ARG A 153 -16.11 -3.23 1.17
CA ARG A 153 -17.57 -3.40 1.15
C ARG A 153 -18.30 -2.08 0.97
N LEU A 154 -17.86 -1.05 1.70
CA LEU A 154 -18.39 0.30 1.58
C LEU A 154 -18.20 0.85 0.17
N ARG A 155 -16.99 0.69 -0.40
CA ARG A 155 -16.70 1.15 -1.76
C ARG A 155 -17.49 0.39 -2.81
N GLY A 156 -17.65 -0.92 -2.65
CA GLY A 156 -18.54 -1.71 -3.49
C GLY A 156 -19.98 -1.18 -3.45
N ALA A 157 -20.52 -0.92 -2.25
CA ALA A 157 -21.87 -0.38 -2.09
C ALA A 157 -22.04 1.03 -2.66
N LEU A 158 -21.01 1.88 -2.58
CA LEU A 158 -21.05 3.24 -3.13
C LEU A 158 -20.84 3.29 -4.65
N HIS A 159 -20.12 2.33 -5.22
CA HIS A 159 -19.92 2.23 -6.66
C HIS A 159 -21.16 1.73 -7.40
N GLY A 160 -21.99 0.89 -6.73
CA GLY A 160 -23.19 0.29 -7.30
C GLY A 160 -22.98 -1.15 -7.71
#